data_AF-A0A560CK01-F1
#
_entry.id   AF-A0A560CK01-F1
#
_cell.length_a   1.000
_cell.length_b   1.000
_cell.length_c   1.000
_cell.angle_alpha   90.00
_cell.angle_beta   90.00
_cell.angle_gamma   90.00
#
_symmetry.space_group_name_H-M   'P 1'
#
loop_
_entity.id
_entity.type
_entity.pdbx_description
1 polymer ?
#
loop_
_entity_poly.entity_id
_entity_poly.type
_entity_poly.pdbx_seq_one_letter_code
_entity_poly.pdbx_strand_id
1 'polypeptide(L)'
;MTLRHAEDLLDTLKRKRLSLDELHERARLSGLDWSRDQVELFLLCAPGVERDESGTFHVGASRPEEALETAIIDAVRSFAGKPIQAAQVRARLPADFVTTDEQILAIARRAAGLDVFGPNLIRIAP
;
A
#
# COMPACT_ATOMS: atom_id res chain seq x y z
N MET A 1 1.43 -4.86 25.78
CA MET A 1 0.05 -5.28 25.43
C MET A 1 -0.67 -4.30 24.50
N THR A 2 -0.26 -3.02 24.43
CA THR A 2 -0.92 -1.98 23.61
C THR A 2 -0.80 -2.15 22.09
N LEU A 3 0.30 -2.74 21.60
CA LEU A 3 0.56 -2.83 20.16
C LEU A 3 -0.45 -3.72 19.40
N ARG A 4 -0.85 -4.84 20.00
CA ARG A 4 -1.80 -5.79 19.38
C ARG A 4 -3.16 -5.16 19.14
N HIS A 5 -3.66 -4.42 20.12
CA HIS A 5 -4.96 -3.75 20.01
C HIS A 5 -4.94 -2.60 19.00
N ALA A 6 -3.79 -1.94 18.82
CA ALA A 6 -3.61 -0.94 17.77
C ALA A 6 -3.59 -1.57 16.37
N GLU A 7 -2.98 -2.75 16.21
CA GLU A 7 -3.03 -3.53 14.98
C GLU A 7 -4.46 -3.98 14.63
N ASP A 8 -5.24 -4.40 15.64
CA ASP A 8 -6.65 -4.80 15.45
C ASP A 8 -7.54 -3.65 14.92
N LEU A 9 -7.25 -2.39 15.31
CA LEU A 9 -7.91 -1.21 14.76
C LEU A 9 -7.58 -1.02 13.28
N LEU A 10 -6.31 -1.16 12.90
CA LEU A 10 -5.88 -1.04 11.50
C LEU A 10 -6.45 -2.17 10.64
N ASP A 11 -6.48 -3.41 11.15
CA ASP A 11 -7.06 -4.56 10.46
C ASP A 11 -8.56 -4.41 10.23
N THR A 12 -9.26 -3.72 11.14
CA THR A 12 -10.67 -3.36 10.95
C THR A 12 -10.83 -2.38 9.79
N LEU A 13 -9.97 -1.37 9.71
CA LEU A 13 -10.01 -0.35 8.65
C LEU A 13 -9.68 -0.90 7.26
N LYS A 14 -8.97 -2.03 7.16
CA LYS A 14 -8.80 -2.77 5.89
C LYS A 14 -10.11 -3.34 5.33
N ARG A 15 -11.11 -3.56 6.18
CA ARG A 15 -12.38 -4.22 5.82
C ARG A 15 -13.54 -3.24 5.70
N LYS A 16 -13.54 -2.18 6.51
CA LYS A 16 -14.66 -1.24 6.61
C LYS A 16 -14.15 0.17 6.92
N ARG A 17 -14.76 1.17 6.27
CA ARG A 17 -14.59 2.58 6.63
C ARG A 17 -15.34 2.86 7.93
N LEU A 18 -14.70 3.54 8.88
CA LEU A 18 -15.26 3.82 10.21
C LEU A 18 -15.00 5.26 10.62
N SER A 19 -15.98 5.86 11.29
CA SER A 19 -15.83 7.18 11.90
C SER A 19 -14.86 7.12 13.09
N LEU A 20 -14.34 8.29 13.49
CA LEU A 20 -13.48 8.40 14.67
C LEU A 20 -14.17 7.87 15.95
N ASP A 21 -15.46 8.13 16.11
CA ASP A 21 -16.27 7.71 17.25
C ASP A 21 -16.35 6.18 17.33
N GLU A 22 -16.62 5.52 16.19
CA GLU A 22 -16.66 4.06 16.12
C GLU A 22 -15.29 3.44 16.43
N LEU A 23 -14.20 4.07 15.97
CA LEU A 23 -12.83 3.58 16.23
C LEU A 23 -12.42 3.78 17.68
N HIS A 24 -12.77 4.92 18.28
CA HIS A 24 -12.49 5.20 19.69
C HIS A 24 -13.25 4.25 20.61
N GLU A 25 -14.54 3.99 20.35
CA GLU A 25 -15.31 3.02 21.13
C GLU A 25 -14.71 1.62 20.99
N ARG A 26 -14.26 1.24 19.79
CA ARG A 26 -13.63 -0.07 19.55
C ARG A 26 -12.27 -0.21 20.23
N ALA A 27 -11.48 0.87 20.27
CA ALA A 27 -10.23 0.93 21.01
C ALA A 27 -10.50 0.67 22.49
N ARG A 28 -11.49 1.35 23.06
CA ARG A 28 -11.92 1.18 24.45
C ARG A 28 -12.39 -0.25 24.74
N LEU A 29 -13.22 -0.84 23.88
CA LEU A 29 -13.70 -2.22 24.02
C LEU A 29 -12.56 -3.25 23.93
N SER A 30 -11.48 -2.91 23.22
CA SER A 30 -10.26 -3.74 23.12
C SER A 30 -9.30 -3.52 24.29
N GLY A 31 -9.65 -2.66 25.26
CA GLY A 31 -8.82 -2.36 26.44
C GLY A 31 -7.73 -1.32 26.20
N LEU A 32 -7.83 -0.50 25.15
CA LEU A 32 -7.00 0.70 25.00
C LEU A 32 -7.66 1.87 25.74
N ASP A 33 -6.96 2.43 26.74
CA ASP A 33 -7.36 3.65 27.45
C ASP A 33 -6.95 4.93 26.70
N TRP A 34 -6.91 4.89 25.37
CA TRP A 34 -6.58 6.05 24.56
C TRP A 34 -7.74 7.03 24.52
N SER A 35 -7.45 8.31 24.67
CA SER A 35 -8.44 9.35 24.39
C SER A 35 -8.79 9.39 22.90
N ARG A 36 -9.94 9.99 22.59
CA ARG A 36 -10.36 10.24 21.21
C ARG A 36 -9.27 10.90 20.36
N ASP A 37 -8.61 11.93 20.90
CA ASP A 37 -7.55 12.67 20.21
C ASP A 37 -6.30 11.81 20.01
N GLN A 38 -6.00 10.89 20.94
CA GLN A 38 -4.88 9.95 20.80
C GLN A 38 -5.17 8.91 19.71
N VAL A 39 -6.41 8.43 19.60
CA VAL A 39 -6.83 7.56 18.50
C VAL A 39 -6.74 8.31 17.17
N GLU A 40 -7.22 9.54 17.11
CA GLU A 40 -7.12 10.37 15.90
C GLU A 40 -5.67 10.60 15.49
N LEU A 41 -4.80 11.00 16.42
CA LEU A 41 -3.38 11.20 16.16
C LEU A 41 -2.71 9.91 15.67
N PHE A 42 -3.00 8.77 16.31
CA PHE A 42 -2.50 7.48 15.87
C PHE A 42 -2.90 7.16 14.42
N LEU A 43 -4.17 7.36 14.07
CA LEU A 43 -4.69 7.10 12.73
C LEU A 43 -4.09 8.03 11.68
N LEU A 44 -3.90 9.31 12.01
CA LEU A 44 -3.25 10.28 11.12
C LEU A 44 -1.77 9.98 10.88
N CYS A 45 -1.11 9.33 11.85
CA CYS A 45 0.27 8.87 11.72
C CYS A 45 0.39 7.46 11.13
N ALA A 46 -0.71 6.71 11.00
CA ALA A 46 -0.68 5.34 10.53
C ALA A 46 -0.47 5.28 9.01
N PRO A 47 0.56 4.57 8.52
CA PRO A 47 0.82 4.46 7.08
C PRO A 47 -0.38 3.87 6.32
N GLY A 48 -0.79 4.53 5.25
CA GLY A 48 -1.88 4.09 4.39
C GLY A 48 -3.28 4.28 4.97
N VAL A 49 -3.44 4.91 6.14
CA VAL A 49 -4.74 5.33 6.64
C VAL A 49 -5.07 6.72 6.09
N GLU A 50 -6.24 6.83 5.46
CA GLU A 50 -6.76 8.08 4.91
C GLU A 50 -8.05 8.48 5.65
N ARG A 51 -8.26 9.80 5.75
CA ARG A 51 -9.48 10.41 6.25
C ARG A 51 -10.19 11.11 5.11
N ASP A 52 -11.45 10.76 4.87
CA ASP A 52 -12.27 11.42 3.86
C ASP A 52 -12.88 12.74 4.36
N GLU A 53 -13.52 13.49 3.45
CA GLU A 53 -14.17 14.78 3.75
C GLU A 53 -15.33 14.64 4.77
N SER A 54 -15.90 13.44 4.92
CA SER A 54 -16.93 13.17 5.92
C SER A 54 -16.37 12.91 7.33
N GLY A 55 -15.05 12.83 7.45
CA GLY A 55 -14.35 12.53 8.70
C GLY A 55 -14.26 11.03 9.01
N THR A 56 -14.49 10.18 8.01
CA THR A 56 -14.40 8.72 8.13
C THR A 56 -12.99 8.27 7.77
N PHE A 57 -12.45 7.35 8.57
CA PHE A 57 -11.15 6.74 8.35
C PHE A 57 -11.29 5.43 7.58
N HIS A 58 -10.29 5.16 6.75
CA HIS A 58 -10.16 3.91 6.04
C HIS A 58 -8.69 3.64 5.75
N VAL A 59 -8.30 2.38 5.59
CA VAL A 59 -7.05 2.11 4.91
C VAL A 59 -7.32 2.46 3.45
N GLY A 60 -6.61 3.45 2.93
CA GLY A 60 -6.58 3.71 1.49
C GLY A 60 -6.25 2.37 0.85
N ALA A 61 -7.15 1.85 0.01
CA ALA A 61 -6.79 0.69 -0.80
C ALA A 61 -5.48 1.08 -1.45
N SER A 62 -4.38 0.34 -1.20
CA SER A 62 -3.12 0.53 -1.92
C SER A 62 -3.54 0.81 -3.34
N ARG A 63 -3.30 2.05 -3.81
CA ARG A 63 -3.94 2.47 -5.06
C ARG A 63 -3.64 1.36 -6.07
N PRO A 64 -4.56 0.96 -6.96
CA PRO A 64 -4.27 -0.12 -7.91
C PRO A 64 -2.90 0.07 -8.59
N GLU A 65 -2.48 1.32 -8.76
CA GLU A 65 -1.14 1.76 -9.17
C GLU A 65 0.00 1.45 -8.16
N GLU A 66 -0.15 1.70 -6.85
CA GLU A 66 0.84 1.34 -5.81
C GLU A 66 0.97 -0.17 -5.59
N ALA A 67 -0.16 -0.89 -5.64
CA ALA A 67 -0.17 -2.36 -5.59
C ALA A 67 0.54 -2.94 -6.82
N LEU A 68 0.29 -2.35 -7.99
CA LEU A 68 0.98 -2.70 -9.24
C LEU A 68 2.47 -2.33 -9.19
N GLU A 69 2.84 -1.16 -8.67
CA GLU A 69 4.23 -0.75 -8.48
C GLU A 69 4.99 -1.75 -7.61
N THR A 70 4.41 -2.12 -6.45
CA THR A 70 4.98 -3.11 -5.54
C THR A 70 5.16 -4.46 -6.23
N ALA A 71 4.14 -4.93 -6.96
CA ALA A 71 4.21 -6.18 -7.70
C ALA A 71 5.26 -6.15 -8.82
N ILE A 72 5.44 -5.01 -9.51
CA ILE A 72 6.49 -4.82 -10.51
C ILE A 72 7.88 -4.90 -9.87
N ILE A 73 8.09 -4.23 -8.72
CA ILE A 73 9.37 -4.28 -7.99
C ILE A 73 9.71 -5.72 -7.59
N ASP A 74 8.75 -6.45 -7.02
CA ASP A 74 8.95 -7.83 -6.61
C ASP A 74 9.21 -8.77 -7.80
N ALA A 75 8.51 -8.55 -8.92
CA ALA A 75 8.78 -9.27 -10.16
C ALA A 75 10.22 -9.04 -10.62
N VAL A 76 10.71 -7.80 -10.69
CA VAL A 76 12.09 -7.46 -11.10
C VAL A 76 13.12 -8.06 -10.13
N ARG A 77 12.88 -7.98 -8.81
CA ARG A 77 13.73 -8.61 -7.79
C ARG A 77 13.84 -10.11 -7.97
N SER A 78 12.76 -10.78 -8.39
CA SER A 78 12.75 -12.24 -8.62
C SER A 78 13.71 -12.69 -9.73
N PHE A 79 14.12 -11.79 -10.62
CA PHE A 79 15.14 -12.03 -11.64
C PHE A 79 16.58 -11.74 -11.17
N ALA A 80 16.79 -11.70 -9.85
CA ALA A 80 18.10 -11.48 -9.22
C ALA A 80 18.78 -10.17 -9.64
N GLY A 81 17.99 -9.10 -9.83
CA GLY A 81 18.50 -7.77 -10.20
C GLY A 81 18.99 -7.64 -11.64
N LYS A 82 18.77 -8.65 -12.49
CA LYS A 82 19.06 -8.54 -13.92
C LYS A 82 18.09 -7.56 -14.59
N PRO A 83 18.56 -6.77 -15.56
CA PRO A 83 17.68 -6.00 -16.42
C PRO A 83 16.74 -6.90 -17.22
N ILE A 84 15.44 -6.61 -17.19
CA ILE A 84 14.40 -7.41 -17.87
C ILE A 84 13.43 -6.53 -18.66
N GLN A 85 12.74 -7.12 -19.62
CA GLN A 85 11.74 -6.44 -20.44
C GLN A 85 10.38 -6.36 -19.72
N ALA A 86 9.56 -5.34 -20.04
CA ALA A 86 8.22 -5.19 -19.48
C ALA A 86 7.33 -6.42 -19.72
N ALA A 87 7.45 -7.09 -20.87
CA ALA A 87 6.73 -8.34 -21.15
C ALA A 87 7.09 -9.46 -20.16
N GLN A 88 8.35 -9.53 -19.70
CA GLN A 88 8.79 -10.52 -18.72
C GLN A 88 8.29 -10.18 -17.31
N VAL A 89 8.24 -8.88 -16.96
CA VAL A 89 7.60 -8.40 -15.74
C VAL A 89 6.12 -8.80 -15.74
N ARG A 90 5.39 -8.48 -16.83
CA ARG A 90 3.97 -8.79 -16.98
C ARG A 90 3.68 -10.28 -16.85
N ALA A 91 4.51 -11.14 -17.44
CA ALA A 91 4.38 -12.59 -17.32
C ALA A 91 4.57 -13.11 -15.88
N ARG A 92 5.19 -12.32 -15.00
CA ARG A 92 5.45 -12.66 -13.60
C ARG A 92 4.44 -12.04 -12.64
N LEU A 93 3.68 -11.03 -13.07
CA LEU A 93 2.67 -10.38 -12.25
C LEU A 93 1.54 -11.35 -11.90
N PRO A 94 0.92 -11.20 -10.71
CA PRO A 94 -0.32 -11.88 -10.37
C PRO A 94 -1.43 -11.67 -11.40
N ALA A 95 -2.26 -12.70 -11.64
CA ALA A 95 -3.24 -12.74 -12.74
C ALA A 95 -4.42 -11.76 -12.58
N ASP A 96 -4.58 -11.19 -11.39
CA ASP A 96 -5.52 -10.13 -11.05
C ASP A 96 -5.10 -8.75 -11.58
N PHE A 97 -3.84 -8.57 -11.98
CA PHE A 97 -3.38 -7.34 -12.63
C PHE A 97 -3.64 -7.38 -14.14
N VAL A 98 -4.63 -6.61 -14.60
CA VAL A 98 -4.83 -6.32 -16.02
C VAL A 98 -4.02 -5.07 -16.37
N THR A 99 -2.84 -5.27 -16.96
CA THR A 99 -1.93 -4.16 -17.33
C THR A 99 -1.24 -4.37 -18.68
N THR A 100 -0.78 -3.28 -19.31
CA THR A 100 0.00 -3.30 -20.56
C THR A 100 1.50 -3.09 -20.30
N ASP A 101 2.33 -3.43 -21.29
CA ASP A 101 3.77 -3.20 -21.20
C ASP A 101 4.09 -1.70 -21.05
N GLU A 102 3.31 -0.81 -21.69
CA GLU A 102 3.45 0.64 -21.55
C GLU A 102 3.09 1.14 -20.15
N GLN A 103 2.06 0.58 -19.52
CA GLN A 103 1.68 0.93 -18.15
C GLN A 103 2.76 0.50 -17.15
N ILE A 104 3.32 -0.70 -17.31
CA ILE A 104 4.45 -1.17 -16.50
C ILE A 104 5.64 -0.22 -16.66
N LEU A 105 5.98 0.19 -17.88
CA LEU A 105 7.07 1.14 -18.12
C LEU A 105 6.78 2.53 -17.53
N ALA A 106 5.54 3.00 -17.61
CA ALA A 106 5.14 4.28 -17.04
C ALA A 106 5.28 4.30 -15.53
N ILE A 107 4.89 3.22 -14.85
CA ILE A 107 5.04 3.06 -13.40
C ILE A 107 6.52 2.92 -13.04
N ALA A 108 7.26 2.06 -13.75
CA ALA A 108 8.69 1.84 -13.50
C ALA A 108 9.55 3.11 -13.65
N ARG A 109 9.14 4.08 -14.49
CA ARG A 109 9.82 5.38 -14.62
C ARG A 109 9.54 6.35 -13.47
N ARG A 110 8.43 6.18 -12.76
CA ARG A 110 8.00 7.04 -11.65
C ARG A 110 8.39 6.46 -10.30
N ALA A 111 8.51 5.14 -10.22
CA ALA A 111 8.86 4.39 -9.02
C ALA A 111 10.26 4.73 -8.52
N ALA A 112 10.40 5.07 -7.24
CA ALA A 112 11.68 5.46 -6.64
C ALA A 112 12.71 4.32 -6.54
N GLY A 113 12.31 3.06 -6.79
CA GLY A 113 13.17 1.88 -6.70
C GLY A 113 13.52 1.22 -8.03
N LEU A 114 13.10 1.80 -9.16
CA LEU A 114 13.27 1.22 -10.50
C LEU A 114 13.91 2.21 -11.46
N ASP A 115 14.75 1.67 -12.34
CA ASP A 115 15.35 2.40 -13.45
C ASP A 115 14.90 1.77 -14.76
N VAL A 116 14.46 2.60 -15.70
CA VAL A 116 14.19 2.20 -17.09
C VAL A 116 15.29 2.73 -18.00
N PHE A 117 15.95 1.85 -18.75
CA PHE A 117 17.08 2.22 -19.60
C PHE A 117 17.13 1.45 -20.92
N GLY A 118 17.90 1.96 -21.88
CA GLY A 118 18.13 1.32 -23.17
C GLY A 118 16.82 1.05 -23.94
N PRO A 119 16.66 -0.12 -24.58
CA PRO A 119 15.44 -0.50 -25.30
C PRO A 119 14.34 -0.97 -24.32
N ASN A 120 13.96 -0.10 -23.38
CA ASN A 120 12.92 -0.32 -22.36
C ASN A 120 13.19 -1.47 -21.37
N LEU A 121 14.44 -1.63 -20.95
CA LEU A 121 14.80 -2.58 -19.88
C LEU A 121 14.56 -1.95 -18.50
N ILE A 122 14.00 -2.74 -17.59
CA ILE A 122 13.71 -2.37 -16.20
C ILE A 122 14.72 -3.07 -15.29
N ARG A 123 15.33 -2.33 -14.37
CA ARG A 123 16.21 -2.87 -13.31
C ARG A 123 15.91 -2.19 -11.97
N ILE A 124 16.46 -2.74 -10.89
CA ILE A 124 16.46 -2.07 -9.58
C ILE A 124 17.40 -0.87 -9.64
N ALA A 125 16.92 0.29 -9.20
CA ALA A 125 17.75 1.49 -9.06
C ALA A 125 18.81 1.28 -7.96
N PRO A 126 20.04 1.80 -8.14
CA PRO A 126 21.15 1.64 -7.19
C PRO A 126 20.92 2.35 -5.85
#